data_AF-A0A1J6J045-F1
#
_entry.id   AF-A0A1J6J045-F1
#
_cell.length_a   1.000
_cell.length_b   1.000
_cell.length_c   1.000
_cell.angle_alpha   90.00
_cell.angle_beta   90.00
_cell.angle_gamma   90.00
#
_symmetry.space_group_name_H-M   'P 1'
#
loop_
_entity.id
_entity.type
_entity.pdbx_description
1 polymer ?
#
loop_
_entity_poly.entity_id
_entity_poly.type
_entity_poly.pdbx_seq_one_letter_code
_entity_poly.pdbx_strand_id
1 'polypeptide(L)'
;CVFCARSVETFDHLFFDCPKTSIVWDKILSWLGVIRKIGCLQDEIEWISSIAKRKNGKADITTATFAMVVYSIWRERKSIRFNKGRYVVYVICKEISLHMHIQG
;
A
#
# COMPACT_ATOMS: atom_id res chain seq x y z
N CYS A 1 -9.96 0.03 13.79
CA CYS A 1 -9.53 0.23 12.39
C CYS A 1 -10.76 0.48 11.55
N VAL A 2 -10.80 1.60 10.83
CA VAL A 2 -11.95 2.01 10.02
C VAL A 2 -12.27 1.03 8.89
N PHE A 3 -11.29 0.25 8.43
CA PHE A 3 -11.48 -0.68 7.32
C PHE A 3 -12.07 -2.04 7.73
N CYS A 4 -11.58 -2.64 8.82
CA CYS A 4 -12.00 -3.99 9.22
C CYS A 4 -12.97 -4.01 10.40
N ALA A 5 -13.07 -2.93 11.19
CA ALA A 5 -13.86 -2.87 12.42
C ALA A 5 -13.57 -3.97 13.46
N ARG A 6 -12.41 -4.65 13.38
CA ARG A 6 -12.06 -5.81 14.22
C ARG A 6 -10.94 -5.59 15.23
N SER A 7 -10.08 -4.61 15.00
CA SER A 7 -8.90 -4.36 15.85
C SER A 7 -8.67 -2.87 16.05
N VAL A 8 -7.88 -2.51 17.06
CA VAL A 8 -7.41 -1.14 17.29
C VAL A 8 -6.67 -0.65 16.04
N GLU A 9 -6.89 0.61 15.68
CA GLU A 9 -6.19 1.21 14.55
C GLU A 9 -4.81 1.72 15.00
N THR A 10 -3.77 0.90 14.78
CA THR A 10 -2.36 1.31 14.87
C THR A 10 -1.79 1.54 13.47
N PHE A 11 -0.58 2.07 13.36
CA PHE A 11 0.11 2.18 12.06
C PHE A 11 0.31 0.80 11.43
N ASP A 12 0.90 -0.15 12.16
CA ASP A 12 1.11 -1.53 11.70
C ASP A 12 -0.20 -2.17 11.25
N HIS A 13 -1.26 -2.04 12.07
CA HIS A 13 -2.53 -2.63 11.69
C HIS A 13 -3.14 -1.93 10.49
N LEU A 14 -3.12 -0.60 10.43
CA LEU A 14 -3.73 0.16 9.34
C LEU A 14 -3.11 -0.20 7.99
N PHE A 15 -1.77 -0.24 7.94
CA PHE A 15 -1.05 -0.44 6.69
C PHE A 15 -0.79 -1.91 6.40
N PHE A 16 -0.41 -2.73 7.37
CA PHE A 16 0.19 -4.05 7.10
C PHE A 16 -0.63 -5.24 7.62
N ASP A 17 -1.27 -5.15 8.80
CA ASP A 17 -2.00 -6.30 9.36
C ASP A 17 -3.51 -6.31 9.06
N CYS A 18 -4.11 -5.18 8.67
CA CYS A 18 -5.55 -5.13 8.47
C CYS A 18 -5.92 -5.99 7.26
N PRO A 19 -6.84 -6.97 7.41
CA PRO A 19 -7.18 -7.93 6.36
C PRO A 19 -7.83 -7.28 5.14
N LYS A 20 -8.19 -6.00 5.20
CA LYS A 20 -8.74 -5.23 4.08
C LYS A 20 -7.66 -4.50 3.30
N THR A 21 -6.65 -3.95 3.97
CA THR A 21 -5.54 -3.21 3.35
C THR A 21 -4.41 -4.13 2.92
N SER A 22 -4.19 -5.25 3.62
CA SER A 22 -3.23 -6.29 3.22
C SER A 22 -3.46 -6.81 1.80
N ILE A 23 -4.73 -6.92 1.38
CA ILE A 23 -5.09 -7.36 0.02
C ILE A 23 -4.53 -6.41 -1.06
N VAL A 24 -4.47 -5.10 -0.79
CA VAL A 24 -3.91 -4.13 -1.75
C VAL A 24 -2.42 -4.43 -1.94
N TRP A 25 -1.70 -4.65 -0.85
CA TRP A 25 -0.30 -4.99 -0.92
C TRP A 25 -0.02 -6.31 -1.61
N ASP A 26 -0.78 -7.37 -1.31
CA ASP A 26 -0.62 -8.67 -1.97
C ASP A 26 -0.75 -8.54 -3.49
N LYS A 27 -1.76 -7.78 -3.95
CA LYS A 27 -1.98 -7.51 -5.37
C LYS A 27 -0.84 -6.71 -6.00
N ILE A 28 -0.37 -5.69 -5.31
CA ILE A 28 0.65 -4.78 -5.82
C ILE A 28 2.04 -5.42 -5.83
N LEU A 29 2.40 -6.17 -4.77
CA LEU A 29 3.65 -6.94 -4.73
C LEU A 29 3.65 -8.03 -5.80
N SER A 30 2.52 -8.73 -5.99
CA SER A 30 2.37 -9.69 -7.09
C SER A 30 2.55 -9.02 -8.46
N TRP A 31 1.97 -7.84 -8.67
CA TRP A 31 2.14 -7.07 -9.91
C TRP A 31 3.60 -6.65 -10.16
N LEU A 32 4.34 -6.30 -9.09
CA LEU A 32 5.78 -5.98 -9.16
C LEU A 32 6.68 -7.22 -9.32
N GLY A 33 6.12 -8.44 -9.27
CA GLY A 33 6.87 -9.69 -9.25
C GLY A 33 7.68 -9.89 -7.97
N VAL A 34 7.24 -9.32 -6.86
CA VAL A 34 7.87 -9.46 -5.54
C VAL A 34 7.09 -10.49 -4.72
N ILE A 35 7.72 -11.61 -4.40
CA ILE A 35 7.14 -12.66 -3.56
C ILE A 35 7.72 -12.51 -2.15
N ARG A 36 6.94 -11.89 -1.26
CA ARG A 36 7.28 -11.78 0.16
C ARG A 36 6.02 -11.65 1.00
N LYS A 37 6.13 -11.97 2.29
CA LYS A 37 5.16 -11.55 3.29
C LYS A 37 5.51 -10.14 3.75
N ILE A 38 4.48 -9.35 3.98
CA ILE A 38 4.59 -8.02 4.59
C ILE A 38 4.84 -8.21 6.08
N GLY A 39 5.85 -7.52 6.59
CA GLY A 39 6.22 -7.49 7.99
C GLY A 39 5.59 -6.31 8.73
N CYS A 40 6.17 -5.97 9.87
CA CYS A 40 5.81 -4.76 10.60
C CYS A 40 6.35 -3.51 9.88
N LEU A 41 5.96 -2.33 10.37
CA LEU A 41 6.39 -1.05 9.83
C LEU A 41 7.92 -0.94 9.72
N GLN A 42 8.66 -1.42 10.72
CA GLN A 42 10.12 -1.37 10.70
C GLN A 42 10.70 -2.22 9.55
N ASP A 43 10.21 -3.45 9.39
CA ASP A 43 10.63 -4.35 8.31
C ASP A 43 10.37 -3.73 6.93
N GLU A 44 9.21 -3.08 6.77
CA GLU A 44 8.83 -2.45 5.50
C GLU A 44 9.64 -1.19 5.19
N ILE A 45 9.94 -0.37 6.20
CA ILE A 45 10.81 0.80 6.05
C ILE A 45 12.22 0.37 5.66
N GLU A 46 12.77 -0.65 6.31
CA GLU A 46 14.11 -1.17 6.00
C GLU A 46 14.15 -1.76 4.59
N TRP A 47 13.15 -2.57 4.23
CA TRP A 47 13.06 -3.15 2.91
C TRP A 47 12.98 -2.08 1.82
N ILE A 48 12.03 -1.14 1.92
CA ILE A 48 11.86 -0.13 0.87
C ILE A 48 13.07 0.80 0.77
N SER A 49 13.71 1.11 1.91
CA SER A 49 14.96 1.87 1.94
C SER A 49 16.10 1.13 1.25
N SER A 50 16.17 -0.19 1.40
CA SER A 50 17.17 -1.02 0.70
C SER A 50 16.95 -1.05 -0.81
N ILE A 51 15.69 -1.02 -1.27
CA ILE A 51 15.33 -0.97 -2.69
C ILE A 51 15.70 0.40 -3.27
N ALA A 52 15.31 1.49 -2.61
CA ALA A 52 15.56 2.85 -3.07
C ALA A 52 17.06 3.16 -3.32
N LYS A 53 17.96 2.48 -2.60
CA LYS A 53 19.42 2.61 -2.79
C LYS A 53 19.95 2.02 -4.10
N ARG A 54 19.19 1.16 -4.78
CA ARG A 54 19.64 0.42 -5.98
C ARG A 54 19.65 1.26 -7.27
N LYS A 55 19.13 2.49 -7.24
CA LYS A 55 19.20 3.52 -8.30
C LYS A 55 18.99 2.98 -9.73
N ASN A 56 17.90 2.27 -9.95
CA ASN A 56 17.50 1.76 -11.26
C ASN A 56 15.98 1.86 -11.43
N GLY A 57 15.49 1.83 -12.67
CA GLY A 57 14.06 2.04 -12.95
C GLY A 57 13.13 1.08 -12.21
N LYS A 58 13.51 -0.18 -12.03
CA LYS A 58 12.70 -1.12 -11.23
C LYS A 58 12.63 -0.71 -9.75
N ALA A 59 13.74 -0.23 -9.19
CA ALA A 59 13.77 0.30 -7.84
C ALA A 59 12.88 1.55 -7.71
N ASP A 60 12.96 2.48 -8.66
CA ASP A 60 12.16 3.70 -8.66
C ASP A 60 10.66 3.40 -8.76
N ILE A 61 10.25 2.51 -9.68
CA ILE A 61 8.86 2.04 -9.80
C ILE A 61 8.40 1.37 -8.51
N THR A 62 9.23 0.53 -7.90
CA THR A 62 8.88 -0.17 -6.65
C THR A 62 8.68 0.82 -5.50
N THR A 63 9.59 1.78 -5.34
CA THR A 63 9.50 2.81 -4.29
C THR A 63 8.32 3.76 -4.50
N ALA A 64 8.07 4.20 -5.74
CA ALA A 64 6.92 5.02 -6.08
C ALA A 64 5.59 4.28 -5.83
N THR A 65 5.52 3.01 -6.25
CA THR A 65 4.34 2.16 -6.04
C THR A 65 4.06 1.97 -4.55
N PHE A 66 5.10 1.71 -3.74
CA PHE A 66 4.97 1.60 -2.29
C PHE A 66 4.39 2.88 -1.67
N ALA A 67 4.93 4.05 -2.04
CA ALA A 67 4.44 5.34 -1.58
C ALA A 67 2.97 5.57 -1.99
N MET A 68 2.59 5.18 -3.21
CA MET A 68 1.22 5.29 -3.72
C MET A 68 0.25 4.41 -2.93
N VAL A 69 0.63 3.19 -2.54
CA VAL A 69 -0.21 2.32 -1.70
C VAL A 69 -0.45 2.98 -0.34
N VAL A 70 0.61 3.43 0.34
CA VAL A 70 0.52 4.11 1.64
C VAL A 70 -0.38 5.34 1.55
N TYR A 71 -0.15 6.18 0.54
CA TYR A 71 -0.94 7.39 0.31
C TYR A 71 -2.42 7.06 0.08
N SER A 72 -2.71 6.07 -0.77
CA SER A 72 -4.08 5.65 -1.09
C SER A 72 -4.81 5.16 0.15
N ILE A 73 -4.20 4.28 0.94
CA ILE A 73 -4.77 3.80 2.21
C ILE A 73 -5.05 4.96 3.16
N TRP A 74 -4.10 5.89 3.31
CA TRP A 74 -4.28 7.06 4.17
C TRP A 74 -5.41 7.98 3.68
N ARG A 75 -5.50 8.21 2.38
CA ARG A 75 -6.57 9.01 1.76
C ARG A 75 -7.93 8.36 1.96
N GLU A 76 -8.06 7.06 1.72
CA GLU A 76 -9.34 6.34 1.94
C GLU A 76 -9.75 6.37 3.41
N ARG A 77 -8.79 6.17 4.33
CA ARG A 77 -9.06 6.29 5.77
C ARG A 77 -9.64 7.66 6.12
N LYS A 78 -9.05 8.74 5.59
CA LYS A 78 -9.55 10.10 5.79
C LYS A 78 -10.96 10.26 5.23
N SER A 79 -11.19 9.78 4.01
CA SER A 79 -12.50 9.82 3.36
C SER A 79 -13.59 9.10 4.16
N ILE A 80 -13.32 7.91 4.69
CA ILE A 80 -14.31 7.17 5.49
C ILE A 80 -14.60 7.88 6.81
N ARG A 81 -13.57 8.40 7.48
CA ARG A 81 -13.72 9.08 8.78
C ARG A 81 -14.47 10.40 8.71
N PHE A 82 -14.28 11.18 7.64
CA PHE A 82 -14.79 12.55 7.58
C PHE A 82 -15.84 12.80 6.50
N ASN A 83 -15.86 11.98 5.43
CA ASN A 83 -16.66 12.24 4.23
C ASN A 83 -17.63 11.10 3.89
N LYS A 84 -17.90 10.17 4.82
CA LYS A 84 -18.72 8.96 4.58
C LYS A 84 -18.26 8.15 3.35
N GLY A 85 -16.96 8.20 3.07
CA GLY A 85 -16.34 7.49 1.95
C GLY A 85 -16.49 5.97 2.06
N ARG A 86 -16.21 5.28 0.96
CA ARG A 86 -16.26 3.81 0.88
C ARG A 86 -14.93 3.27 0.38
N TYR A 87 -14.39 2.29 1.10
CA TYR A 87 -13.18 1.58 0.71
C TYR A 87 -13.51 0.43 -0.23
N VAL A 88 -12.95 0.47 -1.45
CA VAL A 88 -13.07 -0.61 -2.43
C VAL A 88 -11.69 -0.96 -2.96
N VAL A 89 -11.17 -2.12 -2.57
CA VAL A 89 -9.82 -2.62 -2.94
C VAL A 89 -9.57 -2.52 -4.44
N TYR A 90 -10.54 -2.95 -5.25
CA TYR A 90 -10.42 -2.94 -6.72
C TYR A 90 -10.17 -1.53 -7.28
N VAL A 91 -10.82 -0.51 -6.74
CA VAL A 91 -10.67 0.88 -7.19
C VAL A 91 -9.24 1.37 -6.93
N ILE A 92 -8.71 1.08 -5.74
CA ILE A 92 -7.35 1.46 -5.35
C ILE A 92 -6.32 0.75 -6.23
N CYS A 93 -6.43 -0.57 -6.40
CA CYS A 93 -5.49 -1.31 -7.25
C CYS A 93 -5.52 -0.80 -8.69
N LYS A 94 -6.71 -0.51 -9.24
CA LYS A 94 -6.86 0.03 -10.60
C LYS A 94 -6.21 1.40 -10.72
N GLU A 95 -6.43 2.29 -9.76
CA GLU A 95 -5.82 3.62 -9.72
C GLU A 95 -4.29 3.54 -9.70
N ILE A 96 -3.72 2.73 -8.80
CA ILE A 96 -2.27 2.56 -8.69
C ILE A 96 -1.69 1.99 -10.00
N SER A 97 -2.33 0.96 -10.57
CA SER A 97 -1.88 0.40 -11.85
C SER A 97 -1.92 1.44 -12.97
N LEU A 98 -2.99 2.25 -13.08
CA LEU A 98 -3.10 3.29 -14.11
C LEU A 98 -2.01 4.36 -13.96
N HIS A 99 -1.75 4.85 -12.74
CA HIS A 99 -0.70 5.84 -12.51
C HIS A 99 0.68 5.33 -12.91
N MET A 100 0.98 4.06 -12.66
CA MET A 100 2.27 3.47 -13.02
C MET A 100 2.43 3.20 -14.51
N HIS A 101 1.34 2.93 -15.26
CA HIS A 101 1.41 2.78 -16.73
C HIS A 101 1.54 4.11 -17.48
N ILE A 102 1.10 5.22 -16.86
CA ILE A 102 1.20 6.56 -17.47
C ILE A 102 2.58 7.18 -17.19
N GLN A 103 3.25 6.77 -16.12
CA GLN A 103 4.53 7.33 -15.67
C GLN A 103 5.76 6.46 -15.96
N GLY A 104 5.57 5.23 -16.45
CA GLY A 104 6.64 4.30 -16.86
C GLY A 104 6.73 4.21 -18.38
#